data_AF-A0A179EVH6-F1
#
_entry.id   AF-A0A179EVH6-F1
#
_cell.length_a   1.000
_cell.length_b   1.000
_cell.length_c   1.000
_cell.angle_alpha   90.00
_cell.angle_beta   90.00
_cell.angle_gamma   90.00
#
_symmetry.space_group_name_H-M   'P 1'
#
loop_
_entity.id
_entity.type
_entity.pdbx_description
1 polymer ?
#
loop_
_entity_poly.entity_id
_entity_poly.type
_entity_poly.pdbx_seq_one_letter_code
_entity_poly.pdbx_strand_id
1 'polypeptide(L)' 'MNEPLAKEDISFDLNGNIPKLYIKGQEAGVVSMTNHYVTSHIWGEGTNAITFVYLTNDDPKQKVLSIDRITGEVMNQ' A
#
# COMPACT_ATOMS: atom_id res chain seq x y z
N MET A 1 -15.29 -14.27 -2.44
CA MET A 1 -15.28 -12.91 -3.02
C MET A 1 -14.29 -12.12 -2.20
N ASN A 2 -13.27 -11.52 -2.82
CA ASN A 2 -12.34 -10.64 -2.12
C ASN A 2 -13.05 -9.30 -1.95
N GLU A 3 -13.52 -9.04 -0.74
CA GLU A 3 -13.98 -7.70 -0.38
C GLU A 3 -12.83 -6.70 -0.54
N PRO A 4 -13.09 -5.48 -1.02
CA PRO A 4 -12.06 -4.45 -1.10
C PRO A 4 -11.46 -4.20 0.29
N LEU A 5 -10.13 -4.10 0.36
CA LEU A 5 -9.43 -3.75 1.59
C LEU A 5 -9.76 -2.30 1.97
N ALA A 6 -10.17 -2.10 3.22
CA ALA A 6 -10.38 -0.77 3.76
C ALA A 6 -9.10 -0.26 4.43
N LYS A 7 -9.03 1.03 4.76
CA LYS A 7 -7.88 1.62 5.45
C LYS A 7 -7.57 0.90 6.78
N GLU A 8 -8.61 0.46 7.48
CA GLU A 8 -8.52 -0.20 8.78
C GLU A 8 -7.92 -1.61 8.68
N ASP A 9 -7.98 -2.22 7.48
CA ASP A 9 -7.38 -3.52 7.21
C ASP A 9 -5.87 -3.44 6.99
N ILE A 10 -5.32 -2.24 6.79
CA ILE A 10 -3.94 -2.04 6.34
C ILE A 10 -3.14 -1.33 7.42
N SER A 11 -1.97 -1.88 7.75
CA SER A 11 -0.94 -1.14 8.46
C SER A 11 0.42 -1.45 7.87
N PHE A 12 1.36 -0.51 7.99
CA PHE A 12 2.70 -0.68 7.46
C PHE A 12 3.72 0.11 8.29
N ASP A 13 4.95 -0.39 8.31
CA ASP A 13 6.10 0.28 8.95
C ASP A 13 7.19 0.49 7.91
N LEU A 14 7.55 1.75 7.69
CA LEU A 14 8.57 2.18 6.72
C LEU A 14 9.90 2.54 7.37
N ASN A 15 9.96 2.61 8.70
CA ASN A 15 11.12 3.11 9.44
C ASN A 15 12.14 2.01 9.76
N GLY A 16 11.85 0.76 9.44
CA GLY A 16 12.76 -0.37 9.60
C GLY A 16 13.72 -0.56 8.41
N ASN A 17 14.76 -1.39 8.61
CA ASN A 17 15.66 -1.82 7.53
C ASN A 17 14.93 -2.58 6.41
N ILE A 18 13.79 -3.19 6.73
CA ILE A 18 12.91 -3.90 5.79
C ILE A 18 11.50 -3.34 5.99
N PRO A 19 10.86 -2.80 4.95
CA PRO A 19 9.49 -2.30 5.06
C PRO A 19 8.55 -3.46 5.38
N LYS A 20 7.63 -3.23 6.31
CA LYS A 20 6.61 -4.20 6.69
C LYS A 20 5.24 -3.75 6.20
N LEU A 21 4.46 -4.70 5.71
CA LEU A 21 3.07 -4.51 5.32
C LEU A 21 2.23 -5.56 6.02
N TYR A 22 1.11 -5.14 6.59
CA TYR A 22 0.15 -6.01 7.25
C TYR A 22 -1.22 -5.84 6.59
N ILE A 23 -1.82 -6.97 6.21
CA ILE A 23 -3.17 -7.05 5.62
C ILE A 23 -4.04 -7.83 6.60
N LYS A 24 -5.09 -7.19 7.14
CA LYS A 24 -5.97 -7.73 8.18
C LYS A 24 -5.20 -8.31 9.37
N GLY A 25 -4.13 -7.61 9.77
CA GLY A 25 -3.25 -8.00 10.88
C GLY A 25 -2.22 -9.10 10.56
N GLN A 26 -2.18 -9.64 9.34
CA GLN A 26 -1.20 -10.64 8.91
C GLN A 26 -0.07 -10.00 8.10
N GLU A 27 1.18 -10.37 8.37
CA GLU A 27 2.34 -9.85 7.64
C GLU A 27 2.34 -10.36 6.19
N ALA A 28 2.37 -9.42 5.25
CA ALA A 28 2.54 -9.68 3.84
C ALA A 28 4.01 -9.58 3.44
N GLY A 29 4.45 -10.48 2.57
CA GLY A 29 5.80 -10.43 2.01
C GLY A 29 5.93 -9.30 1.01
N VAL A 30 6.65 -8.23 1.38
CA VAL A 30 6.90 -7.09 0.49
C VAL A 30 7.99 -7.45 -0.52
N VAL A 31 7.63 -7.43 -1.81
CA VAL A 31 8.56 -7.68 -2.93
C VAL A 31 9.20 -6.39 -3.39
N SER A 32 8.42 -5.32 -3.46
CA SER A 32 8.89 -3.98 -3.82
C SER A 32 8.04 -2.93 -3.11
N MET A 33 8.65 -1.79 -2.83
CA MET A 33 8.00 -0.62 -2.26
C MET A 33 8.50 0.60 -3.00
N THR A 34 7.58 1.49 -3.41
CA THR A 34 7.96 2.74 -4.06
C THR A 34 7.11 3.89 -3.54
N ASN A 35 7.79 4.99 -3.18
CA ASN A 35 7.17 6.24 -2.80
C ASN A 35 7.11 7.15 -4.03
N HIS A 36 5.94 7.66 -4.35
CA HIS A 36 5.71 8.54 -5.48
C HIS A 36 4.97 9.79 -5.03
N TYR A 37 5.30 10.92 -5.64
CA TYR A 37 4.44 12.10 -5.59
C TYR A 37 3.80 12.27 -6.96
N VAL A 38 2.48 12.11 -7.01
CA VAL A 38 1.70 12.22 -8.24
C VAL A 38 1.19 13.65 -8.35
N THR A 39 1.72 14.41 -9.30
CA THR A 39 1.29 15.80 -9.54
C THR A 39 -0.08 15.83 -10.23
N SER A 40 -0.94 16.74 -9.81
CA SER A 40 -2.21 17.02 -10.50
C SER A 40 -2.01 18.14 -11.53
N HIS A 41 -2.71 18.08 -12.67
CA HIS A 41 -2.63 19.11 -13.71
C HIS A 41 -3.30 20.44 -13.29
N ILE A 42 -4.16 20.40 -12.27
CA ILE A 42 -4.80 21.57 -11.68
C ILE A 42 -3.88 22.09 -10.57
N TRP A 43 -3.79 23.41 -10.39
CA TRP A 43 -3.01 24.06 -9.32
C TRP A 43 -3.52 23.66 -7.93
N GLY A 44 -3.16 22.47 -7.46
CA GLY A 44 -3.56 21.87 -6.19
C GLY A 44 -2.50 20.90 -5.68
N GLU A 45 -2.69 20.41 -4.45
CA GLU A 45 -1.78 19.46 -3.81
C GLU A 45 -1.81 18.11 -4.57
N GLY A 46 -0.64 17.65 -5.00
CA GLY A 46 -0.46 16.30 -5.54
C GLY A 46 -0.59 15.22 -4.46
N THR A 47 -0.76 13.97 -4.89
CA THR A 47 -0.96 12.82 -4.01
C THR A 47 0.39 12.19 -3.63
N ASN A 48 0.65 12.07 -2.33
CA ASN A 48 1.78 11.29 -1.82
C ASN A 48 1.37 9.82 -1.74
N ALA A 49 1.68 9.03 -2.76
CA ALA A 49 1.34 7.62 -2.81
C ALA A 49 2.53 6.74 -2.39
N ILE A 50 2.26 5.72 -1.58
CA ILE A 50 3.14 4.55 -1.44
C ILE A 50 2.51 3.37 -2.17
N THR A 51 3.29 2.69 -3.00
CA THR A 51 2.85 1.47 -3.68
C THR A 51 3.69 0.29 -3.20
N PHE A 52 3.00 -0.75 -2.76
CA PHE A 52 3.58 -2.03 -2.40
C PHE A 52 3.26 -3.06 -3.48
N VAL A 53 4.28 -3.78 -3.94
CA VAL A 53 4.10 -5.07 -4.59
C VAL A 53 4.34 -6.13 -3.53
N TYR A 54 3.35 -6.98 -3.28
CA TYR A 54 3.40 -7.93 -2.16
C TYR A 54 2.83 -9.29 -2.51
N LEU A 55 3.14 -10.25 -1.64
CA LEU A 55 2.72 -11.64 -1.71
C LEU A 55 2.13 -12.05 -0.36
N THR A 56 1.15 -12.96 -0.40
CA THR A 56 0.56 -13.59 0.79
C THR A 56 0.83 -15.09 0.73
N ASN A 57 1.07 -15.74 1.86
CA ASN A 57 1.34 -17.18 1.88
C ASN A 57 0.18 -18.00 1.29
N ASP A 58 -1.06 -17.57 1.50
CA ASP A 58 -2.25 -18.29 1.04
C ASP A 58 -2.52 -18.11 -0.46
N ASP A 59 -1.96 -17.07 -1.08
CA ASP A 59 -2.10 -16.78 -2.51
C ASP A 59 -0.83 -16.06 -3.00
N PRO A 60 0.19 -16.83 -3.45
CA PRO A 60 1.52 -16.32 -3.79
C PRO A 60 1.57 -15.62 -5.16
N LYS A 61 0.45 -15.04 -5.60
CA LYS A 61 0.40 -14.15 -6.75
C LYS A 61 0.77 -12.74 -6.32
N GLN A 62 1.56 -12.06 -7.14
CA GLN A 62 1.90 -10.65 -6.90
C GLN A 62 0.62 -9.81 -6.90
N LYS A 63 0.45 -9.06 -5.82
CA LYS A 63 -0.63 -8.08 -5.61
C LYS A 63 -0.02 -6.69 -5.54
N VAL A 64 -0.79 -5.68 -5.89
CA VAL A 64 -0.36 -4.27 -5.88
C VAL A 64 -1.28 -3.49 -4.98
N LEU A 65 -0.74 -2.84 -3.97
CA LEU A 65 -1.49 -1.98 -3.06
C LEU A 65 -0.94 -0.58 -3.11
N SER A 66 -1.77 0.40 -3.49
CA SER A 66 -1.39 1.81 -3.47
C SER A 66 -2.18 2.53 -2.38
N ILE A 67 -1.48 3.32 -1.55
CA ILE A 67 -2.04 4.01 -0.39
C ILE A 67 -1.63 5.48 -0.43
N ASP A 68 -2.56 6.40 -0.19
CA ASP A 68 -2.23 7.78 0.10
C ASP A 68 -1.59 7.87 1.50
N ARG A 69 -0.35 8.34 1.57
CA ARG A 69 0.43 8.38 2.82
C ARG A 69 -0.08 9.39 3.84
N ILE A 70 -0.85 10.39 3.40
CA ILE A 70 -1.39 11.45 4.26
C ILE A 70 -2.74 11.02 4.81
N THR A 71 -3.64 10.53 3.94
CA THR A 71 -5.01 10.18 4.35
C THR A 71 -5.12 8.72 4.80
N GLY A 72 -4.21 7.84 4.35
CA GLY A 72 -4.28 6.39 4.52
C GLY A 72 -5.30 5.73 3.59
N GLU A 73 -5.87 6.45 2.63
CA GLU A 73 -6.84 5.91 1.68
C GLU A 73 -6.20 4.87 0.76
N VAL A 74 -6.88 3.74 0.57
CA VAL A 74 -6.47 2.69 -0.37
C VAL A 74 -6.98 3.05 -1.76
N MET A 75 -6.06 3.31 -2.69
CA MET A 75 -6.37 3.82 -4.04
C MET A 75 -6.44 2.72 -5.10
N ASN A 76 -5.69 1.62 -4.93
CA ASN A 76 -5.67 0.51 -5.87
C ASN A 76 -5.31 -0.80 -5.16
N GLN A 77 -5.89 -1.91 -5.63
CA GLN A 77 -5.80 -3.25 -5.05
C GLN A 77 -5.62 -4.32 -6.14
#